data_AF-A0A6I9PUD7-F1
#
_entry.id   AF-A0A6I9PUD7-F1
#
_cell.length_a   1.000
_cell.length_b   1.000
_cell.length_c   1.000
_cell.angle_alpha   90.00
_cell.angle_beta   90.00
_cell.angle_gamma   90.00
#
_symmetry.space_group_name_H-M   'P 1'
#
loop_
_entity.id
_entity.type
_entity.pdbx_description
1 polymer ?
#
loop_
_entity_poly.entity_id
_entity_poly.type
_entity_poly.pdbx_seq_one_letter_code
_entity_poly.pdbx_strand_id
1 'polypeptide(L)'
;MYLCVCSYAESVGAKHYHTSAKLNKGIEELFLDLCKRMMETAQAEERLKGNGASQSASSRRGVQIVDDEPQATPAGGCCSSG
;
A
#
# COMPACT_ATOMS: atom_id res chain seq x y z
N MET A 1 -7.05 -20.52 26.67
CA MET A 1 -7.43 -19.78 25.43
C MET A 1 -6.51 -18.58 25.18
N TYR A 2 -6.30 -17.68 26.14
CA TYR A 2 -5.41 -16.51 25.99
C TYR A 2 -3.95 -16.85 25.61
N LEU A 3 -3.36 -17.90 26.21
CA LEU A 3 -1.99 -18.33 25.89
C LEU A 3 -1.82 -18.75 24.41
N CYS A 4 -2.85 -19.37 23.83
CA CYS A 4 -2.83 -19.80 22.42
C CYS A 4 -2.87 -18.60 21.46
N VAL A 5 -3.60 -17.53 21.80
CA VAL A 5 -3.70 -16.34 20.96
C VAL A 5 -2.36 -15.60 20.86
N CYS A 6 -1.61 -15.50 21.96
CA CYS A 6 -0.27 -14.92 21.95
C CYS A 6 0.69 -15.76 21.10
N SER A 7 0.73 -17.09 21.32
CA SER A 7 1.60 -17.99 20.54
C SER A 7 1.24 -18.00 19.05
N TYR A 8 -0.05 -17.93 18.71
CA TYR A 8 -0.47 -17.86 17.31
C TYR A 8 -0.05 -16.54 16.67
N ALA A 9 -0.26 -15.40 17.34
CA ALA A 9 0.16 -14.09 16.83
C ALA A 9 1.66 -14.08 16.51
N GLU A 10 2.49 -14.58 17.42
CA GLU A 10 3.94 -14.72 17.20
C GLU A 10 4.25 -15.61 16.00
N SER A 11 3.56 -16.75 15.86
CA SER A 11 3.79 -17.69 14.75
C SER A 11 3.51 -17.10 13.36
N VAL A 12 2.63 -16.09 13.26
CA VAL A 12 2.31 -15.40 12.00
C VAL A 12 3.01 -14.04 11.86
N GLY A 13 3.94 -13.72 12.78
CA GLY A 13 4.65 -12.44 12.77
C GLY A 13 3.78 -11.23 13.15
N ALA A 14 2.66 -11.46 13.83
CA ALA A 14 1.77 -10.42 14.33
C ALA A 14 2.04 -10.12 15.81
N LYS A 15 1.56 -8.95 16.27
CA LYS A 15 1.57 -8.58 17.70
C LYS A 15 0.16 -8.65 18.26
N HIS A 16 0.02 -9.33 19.40
CA HIS A 16 -1.21 -9.34 20.17
C HIS A 16 -1.20 -8.21 21.22
N TYR A 17 -2.35 -7.56 21.42
CA TYR A 17 -2.55 -6.55 22.47
C TYR A 17 -3.72 -6.97 23.34
N HIS A 18 -3.53 -6.93 24.65
CA HIS A 18 -4.60 -7.16 25.60
C HIS A 18 -5.37 -5.84 25.82
N THR A 19 -6.60 -5.78 25.32
CA THR A 19 -7.41 -4.55 25.36
C THR A 19 -8.82 -4.82 25.88
N SER A 20 -9.47 -3.77 26.40
CA SER A 20 -10.90 -3.78 26.70
C SER A 20 -11.50 -2.44 26.31
N ALA A 21 -12.23 -2.42 25.20
CA ALA A 21 -12.89 -1.21 24.70
C ALA A 21 -13.93 -0.68 25.71
N LYS A 22 -14.64 -1.58 26.40
CA LYS A 22 -15.63 -1.20 27.43
C LYS A 22 -14.99 -0.46 28.60
N LEU A 23 -13.76 -0.84 28.97
CA LEU A 23 -13.02 -0.22 30.07
C LEU A 23 -12.01 0.83 29.58
N ASN A 24 -11.96 1.08 28.27
CA ASN A 24 -10.95 1.90 27.61
C ASN A 24 -9.50 1.55 27.99
N LYS A 25 -9.19 0.25 28.14
CA LYS A 25 -7.84 -0.23 28.51
C LYS A 25 -7.09 -0.75 27.28
N GLY A 26 -5.80 -0.40 27.17
CA GLY A 26 -4.92 -0.92 26.11
C GLY A 26 -5.13 -0.30 24.73
N ILE A 27 -6.05 0.66 24.60
CA ILE A 27 -6.43 1.28 23.33
C ILE A 27 -5.35 2.25 22.87
N GLU A 28 -4.87 3.12 23.78
CA GLU A 28 -3.85 4.11 23.46
C GLU A 28 -2.53 3.43 23.08
N GLU A 29 -2.13 2.40 23.83
CA GLU A 29 -0.91 1.64 23.58
C GLU A 29 -0.95 0.90 22.24
N LEU A 30 -2.11 0.35 21.86
CA LEU A 30 -2.34 -0.26 20.55
C LEU A 30 -2.13 0.74 19.41
N PHE A 31 -2.81 1.90 19.49
CA PHE A 31 -2.73 2.90 18.43
C PHE A 31 -1.36 3.55 18.34
N LEU A 32 -0.71 3.85 19.48
CA LEU A 32 0.62 4.43 19.50
C LEU A 32 1.65 3.51 18.84
N ASP A 33 1.64 2.21 19.17
CA ASP A 33 2.58 1.25 18.59
C ASP A 33 2.30 1.01 17.10
N LEU A 34 1.03 0.99 16.68
CA LEU A 34 0.67 0.89 15.27
C LEU A 34 1.18 2.08 14.45
N CYS A 35 0.88 3.32 14.90
CA CYS A 35 1.31 4.53 14.21
C CYS A 35 2.83 4.61 14.09
N LYS A 36 3.56 4.24 15.15
CA LYS A 36 5.02 4.16 15.13
C LYS A 36 5.54 3.22 14.04
N ARG A 37 5.00 2.01 13.97
CA ARG A 37 5.40 1.00 12.97
C ARG A 37 5.08 1.44 11.54
N MET A 38 3.95 2.11 11.34
CA MET A 38 3.59 2.66 10.03
C MET A 38 4.60 3.70 9.56
N MET A 39 5.02 4.62 10.44
CA MET A 39 6.05 5.61 10.12
C MET A 39 7.40 4.96 9.82
N GLU A 40 7.82 3.99 10.64
CA GLU A 40 9.09 3.25 10.44
C GLU A 40 9.09 2.50 9.09
N THR A 41 7.97 1.86 8.75
CA THR A 41 7.80 1.13 7.48
C THR A 41 7.88 2.10 6.30
N ALA A 42 7.15 3.21 6.35
CA ALA A 42 7.17 4.22 5.30
C ALA A 42 8.58 4.80 5.08
N GLN A 43 9.30 5.12 6.17
CA GLN A 43 10.68 5.62 6.08
C GLN A 43 11.65 4.57 5.51
N ALA A 44 11.49 3.30 5.87
CA ALA A 44 12.30 2.21 5.33
C ALA A 44 12.05 2.04 3.81
N GLU A 45 10.79 2.10 3.37
CA GLU A 45 10.43 2.06 1.95
C GLU A 45 11.01 3.24 1.16
N GLU A 46 10.90 4.45 1.69
CA GLU A 46 11.51 5.67 1.11
C GLU A 46 13.02 5.51 0.96
N ARG A 47 13.71 4.96 1.97
CA ARG A 47 15.16 4.71 1.91
C ARG A 47 15.54 3.67 0.85
N LEU A 48 14.74 2.61 0.70
CA LEU A 48 14.96 1.59 -0.33
C LEU A 48 14.72 2.14 -1.74
N LYS A 49 13.74 3.04 -1.91
CA LYS A 49 13.47 3.74 -3.18
C LYS A 49 14.46 4.88 -3.46
N GLY A 50 15.00 5.51 -2.42
CA GLY A 50 15.88 6.68 -2.48
C GLY A 50 17.26 6.45 -3.07
N ASN A 51 17.68 5.19 -3.25
CA ASN A 51 18.95 4.86 -3.92
C ASN A 51 18.84 4.70 -5.46
N GLY A 52 17.64 4.95 -6.03
CA GLY A 52 17.38 4.84 -7.48
C GLY A 52 16.62 6.01 -8.11
N ALA A 53 16.21 7.03 -7.34
CA ALA A 53 15.50 8.20 -7.88
C ALA A 53 16.42 9.36 -8.32
N SER A 54 17.74 9.22 -8.16
CA SER A 54 18.71 9.97 -8.97
C SER A 54 18.82 9.32 -10.35
N GLN A 55 17.70 9.19 -11.07
CA GLN A 55 17.77 9.10 -12.53
C GLN A 55 18.13 10.49 -13.07
N SER A 56 19.42 10.81 -12.93
CA SER A 56 20.15 11.47 -14.00
C SER A 56 19.96 10.64 -15.27
N ALA A 57 18.87 10.92 -15.98
CA ALA A 57 18.64 10.49 -17.35
C ALA A 57 17.89 11.61 -18.08
N SER A 58 18.52 12.78 -18.06
CA SER A 58 18.56 13.63 -19.24
C SER A 58 19.07 12.80 -20.44
N SER A 59 18.21 11.99 -21.06
CA SER A 59 18.36 11.50 -22.44
C SER A 59 17.08 10.78 -22.91
N ARG A 60 16.22 11.54 -23.60
CA ARG A 60 15.63 11.16 -24.90
C ARG A 60 14.91 9.81 -25.00
N ARG A 61 13.83 9.59 -24.24
CA ARG A 61 12.73 8.75 -24.73
C ARG A 61 11.49 9.60 -24.94
N GLY A 62 11.55 10.38 -26.03
CA GLY A 62 10.39 11.08 -26.55
C GLY A 62 9.29 10.07 -26.83
N VAL A 63 8.15 10.27 -26.20
CA VAL A 63 6.90 9.70 -26.68
C VAL A 63 6.64 10.37 -28.02
N GLN A 64 6.78 9.62 -29.11
CA GLN A 64 6.45 10.09 -30.44
C GLN A 64 4.94 9.97 -30.59
N ILE A 65 4.24 11.09 -30.40
CA ILE A 65 2.79 11.19 -30.60
C ILE A 65 2.58 11.12 -32.12
N VAL A 66 2.05 10.00 -32.60
CA VAL A 66 1.59 9.84 -33.98
C VAL A 66 0.14 10.31 -34.01
N ASP A 67 -0.16 11.30 -34.86
CA ASP A 67 -1.52 11.78 -35.11
C ASP A 67 -2.24 10.74 -35.99
N ASP A 68 -3.15 9.98 -35.40
CA ASP A 68 -4.04 9.06 -36.12
C ASP A 68 -5.28 9.87 -36.51
N GLU A 69 -5.24 10.48 -37.70
CA GLU A 69 -6.40 11.13 -38.30
C GLU A 69 -7.50 10.06 -38.48
N PRO A 70 -8.67 10.17 -37.82
CA PRO A 70 -9.64 9.08 -37.82
C PRO A 70 -10.32 8.98 -39.18
N GLN A 71 -9.93 7.98 -39.97
CA GLN A 71 -10.68 7.57 -41.16
C GLN A 71 -12.05 7.02 -40.69
N ALA A 72 -13.09 7.85 -40.82
CA ALA A 72 -14.45 7.55 -40.40
C ALA A 72 -14.99 6.28 -41.08
N THR A 73 -15.37 5.26 -40.29
CA THR A 73 -16.31 4.20 -40.68
C THR A 73 -17.05 3.61 -39.46
N PRO A 74 -18.26 3.04 -39.63
CA PRO A 74 -19.44 3.51 -38.89
C PRO A 74 -19.78 2.72 -37.62
N ALA A 75 -20.70 3.35 -36.87
CA ALA A 75 -21.35 2.91 -35.64
C ALA A 75 -21.62 1.41 -35.51
N GLY A 76 -21.23 0.86 -34.37
CA GLY A 76 -21.62 -0.47 -33.91
C GLY A 76 -21.50 -0.56 -32.40
N GLY A 77 -22.50 -0.03 -31.69
CA GLY A 77 -22.59 -0.15 -30.24
C GLY A 77 -22.78 -1.60 -29.79
N CYS A 78 -22.16 -1.97 -28.68
CA CYS A 78 -22.50 -3.17 -27.93
C CYS A 78 -22.21 -2.95 -26.45
N CYS A 79 -23.26 -2.64 -25.70
CA CYS A 79 -23.32 -2.92 -24.26
C CYS A 79 -23.70 -4.39 -24.07
N SER A 80 -23.23 -5.05 -23.00
CA SER A 80 -24.07 -5.85 -22.08
C SER A 80 -23.26 -6.51 -20.97
N SER A 81 -23.72 -6.30 -19.74
CA SER A 81 -23.25 -6.83 -18.47
C SER A 81 -23.26 -8.36 -18.36
N GLY A 82 -22.43 -8.89 -17.44
CA GLY A 82 -22.50 -10.24 -16.89
C GLY A 82 -21.75 -10.29 -15.56
#